data_AF-A0A0Q6AVG6-F1
#
_entry.id   AF-A0A0Q6AVG6-F1
#
_cell.length_a   1.000
_cell.length_b   1.000
_cell.length_c   1.000
_cell.angle_alpha   90.00
_cell.angle_beta   90.00
_cell.angle_gamma   90.00
#
_symmetry.space_group_name_H-M   'P 1'
#
loop_
_entity.id
_entity.type
_entity.pdbx_description
1 polymer ?
#
loop_
_entity_poly.entity_id
_entity_poly.type
_entity_poly.pdbx_seq_one_letter_code
_entity_poly.pdbx_strand_id
1 'polypeptide(L)'
;MKKTSIMHLFTAAKNASPFDVNMAFDAGYEKIISYTDVTLNEVIALTQDAIFSRSPSGLKQQALFFGGRDIQVALEMQKQARSAMFKPFECHTFSDPSGAFTTAAAMLAKVDFYLQKSGSGLGKEKIAIFGASGTVGSTAALIAARQGSTVLMVAHAGVDSMQAYVDKLSSSYDVNLKVVDGSSEEAKIAILNEATVALCATPAGIRVLETRQLANSKSLKVVADVNAVPPSGIEGVDTFSNGGVIEGTQVAGFGALAIGQLKYVTQNKLLEQMLQSESPMHIDYHQAYEYACAHVE
;
A
#
# COMPACT_ATOMS: atom_id res chain seq x y z
N MET A 1 -36.52 7.47 -2.32
CA MET A 1 -36.14 6.51 -1.26
C MET A 1 -34.64 6.31 -1.31
N LYS A 2 -33.94 6.40 -0.16
CA LYS A 2 -32.51 6.09 -0.07
C LYS A 2 -32.30 4.62 -0.48
N LYS A 3 -31.35 4.36 -1.37
CA LYS A 3 -30.97 3.00 -1.75
C LYS A 3 -29.96 2.49 -0.72
N THR A 4 -30.14 1.28 -0.20
CA THR A 4 -29.19 0.63 0.71
C THR A 4 -27.81 0.58 0.08
N SER A 5 -26.76 1.00 0.79
CA SER A 5 -25.38 0.90 0.32
C SER A 5 -24.85 -0.53 0.46
N ILE A 6 -24.24 -1.06 -0.61
CA ILE A 6 -23.73 -2.45 -0.65
C ILE A 6 -22.28 -2.45 -1.13
N MET A 7 -21.39 -3.06 -0.35
CA MET A 7 -20.04 -3.41 -0.81
C MET A 7 -19.98 -4.91 -1.08
N HIS A 8 -19.65 -5.29 -2.30
CA HIS A 8 -19.28 -6.66 -2.63
C HIS A 8 -17.77 -6.80 -2.49
N LEU A 9 -17.32 -7.53 -1.49
CA LEU A 9 -15.90 -7.79 -1.24
C LEU A 9 -15.50 -9.09 -1.95
N PHE A 10 -14.70 -8.98 -3.00
CA PHE A 10 -14.11 -10.10 -3.72
C PHE A 10 -12.68 -10.32 -3.24
N THR A 11 -12.35 -11.57 -2.89
CA THR A 11 -11.00 -11.94 -2.49
C THR A 11 -10.64 -13.32 -3.00
N ALA A 12 -9.42 -13.47 -3.51
CA ALA A 12 -8.85 -14.77 -3.84
C ALA A 12 -8.44 -15.58 -2.60
N ALA A 13 -8.51 -14.99 -1.41
CA ALA A 13 -8.21 -15.67 -0.17
C ALA A 13 -9.43 -16.46 0.35
N LYS A 14 -9.15 -17.51 1.12
CA LYS A 14 -10.14 -18.34 1.82
C LYS A 14 -11.04 -17.58 2.79
N ASN A 15 -10.62 -16.40 3.23
CA ASN A 15 -11.34 -15.57 4.19
C ASN A 15 -11.35 -14.12 3.71
N ALA A 16 -12.47 -13.44 3.92
CA ALA A 16 -12.52 -11.98 3.86
C ALA A 16 -11.77 -11.39 5.05
N SER A 17 -11.07 -10.29 4.81
CA SER A 17 -10.34 -9.55 5.84
C SER A 17 -11.33 -8.89 6.80
N PRO A 18 -11.30 -9.21 8.10
CA PRO A 18 -12.14 -8.52 9.08
C PRO A 18 -11.83 -7.03 9.15
N PHE A 19 -10.58 -6.64 8.86
CA PHE A 19 -10.17 -5.25 8.80
C PHE A 19 -10.96 -4.50 7.72
N ASP A 20 -11.01 -5.04 6.49
CA ASP A 20 -11.68 -4.39 5.37
C ASP A 20 -13.19 -4.33 5.56
N VAL A 21 -13.78 -5.36 6.19
CA VAL A 21 -15.19 -5.38 6.58
C VAL A 21 -15.51 -4.27 7.59
N ASN A 22 -14.69 -4.12 8.64
CA ASN A 22 -14.87 -3.07 9.64
C ASN A 22 -14.73 -1.67 9.03
N MET A 23 -13.72 -1.45 8.20
CA MET A 23 -13.50 -0.15 7.53
C MET A 23 -14.69 0.28 6.68
N ALA A 24 -15.33 -0.66 5.98
CA ALA A 24 -16.50 -0.38 5.16
C ALA A 24 -17.73 -0.07 6.00
N PHE A 25 -17.97 -0.78 7.10
CA PHE A 25 -19.03 -0.43 8.05
C PHE A 25 -18.80 0.95 8.67
N ASP A 26 -17.58 1.24 9.14
CA ASP A 26 -17.21 2.53 9.72
C ASP A 26 -17.36 3.68 8.72
N ALA A 27 -17.16 3.42 7.41
CA ALA A 27 -17.38 4.39 6.35
C ALA A 27 -18.87 4.56 5.95
N GLY A 28 -19.79 3.78 6.52
CA GLY A 28 -21.23 3.92 6.32
C GLY A 28 -21.86 2.98 5.28
N TYR A 29 -21.18 1.91 4.86
CA TYR A 29 -21.82 0.86 4.06
C TYR A 29 -22.83 0.08 4.93
N GLU A 30 -24.06 -0.06 4.45
CA GLU A 30 -25.14 -0.72 5.18
C GLU A 30 -25.06 -2.26 5.09
N LYS A 31 -24.50 -2.78 3.99
CA LYS A 31 -24.31 -4.21 3.74
C LYS A 31 -22.93 -4.47 3.13
N ILE A 32 -22.24 -5.47 3.66
CA ILE A 32 -20.99 -5.99 3.11
C ILE A 32 -21.19 -7.47 2.83
N ILE A 33 -21.12 -7.85 1.56
CA ILE A 33 -21.26 -9.24 1.11
C ILE A 33 -19.90 -9.72 0.64
N SER A 34 -19.39 -10.77 1.28
CA SER A 34 -18.06 -11.30 0.99
C SER A 34 -18.12 -12.53 0.10
N TYR A 35 -17.24 -12.57 -0.89
CA TYR A 35 -17.01 -13.68 -1.81
C TYR A 35 -15.55 -14.08 -1.68
N THR A 36 -15.32 -15.30 -1.21
CA THR A 36 -13.99 -15.85 -0.95
C THR A 36 -13.59 -16.84 -2.02
N ASP A 37 -12.30 -17.13 -2.12
CA ASP A 37 -11.74 -18.03 -3.13
C ASP A 37 -12.13 -17.65 -4.58
N VAL A 38 -12.42 -16.36 -4.82
CA VAL A 38 -12.81 -15.85 -6.14
C VAL A 38 -11.62 -15.96 -7.09
N THR A 39 -11.84 -16.60 -8.23
CA THR A 39 -10.84 -16.71 -9.30
C THR A 39 -11.02 -15.61 -10.33
N LEU A 40 -9.95 -15.29 -11.08
CA LEU A 40 -9.98 -14.19 -12.05
C LEU A 40 -11.10 -14.36 -13.10
N ASN A 41 -11.31 -15.58 -13.61
CA ASN A 41 -12.32 -15.87 -14.62
C ASN A 41 -13.78 -15.70 -14.12
N GLU A 42 -14.02 -15.56 -12.82
CA GLU A 42 -15.36 -15.32 -12.26
C GLU A 42 -15.69 -13.83 -12.13
N VAL A 43 -14.68 -12.96 -12.14
CA VAL A 43 -14.83 -11.53 -11.78
C VAL A 43 -15.77 -10.80 -12.73
N ILE A 44 -15.69 -11.08 -14.03
CA ILE A 44 -16.55 -10.44 -15.05
C ILE A 44 -18.03 -10.78 -14.79
N ALA A 45 -18.34 -12.06 -14.59
CA ALA A 45 -19.70 -12.53 -14.37
C ALA A 45 -20.28 -11.96 -13.06
N LEU A 46 -19.51 -12.04 -11.97
CA LEU A 46 -19.92 -11.48 -10.68
C LEU A 46 -20.14 -9.97 -10.75
N THR A 47 -19.31 -9.25 -11.51
CA THR A 47 -19.48 -7.81 -11.74
C THR A 47 -20.77 -7.53 -12.51
N GLN A 48 -21.03 -8.26 -13.59
CA GLN A 48 -22.24 -8.10 -14.40
C GLN A 48 -23.52 -8.38 -13.60
N ASP A 49 -23.53 -9.44 -12.80
CA ASP A 49 -24.64 -9.76 -11.90
C ASP A 49 -24.89 -8.62 -10.89
N ALA A 50 -23.82 -8.04 -10.35
CA ALA A 50 -23.92 -6.91 -9.43
C ALA A 50 -24.45 -5.64 -10.11
N ILE A 51 -24.01 -5.31 -11.32
CA ILE A 51 -24.41 -4.05 -11.99
C ILE A 51 -25.79 -4.14 -12.68
N PHE A 52 -26.22 -5.30 -13.16
CA PHE A 52 -27.53 -5.46 -13.80
C PHE A 52 -28.68 -5.67 -12.82
N SER A 53 -28.39 -6.03 -11.56
CA SER A 53 -29.41 -6.25 -10.53
C SER A 53 -29.90 -4.97 -9.85
N ARG A 54 -29.35 -3.79 -10.20
CA ARG A 54 -29.72 -2.51 -9.58
C ARG A 54 -29.95 -1.40 -10.61
N SER A 55 -30.89 -0.49 -10.28
CA SER A 55 -31.12 0.74 -11.04
C SER A 55 -29.88 1.65 -11.01
N PRO A 56 -29.66 2.55 -11.99
CA PRO A 56 -28.52 3.47 -12.01
C PRO A 56 -28.29 4.27 -10.72
N SER A 57 -29.37 4.74 -10.05
CA SER A 57 -29.26 5.41 -8.75
C SER A 57 -28.84 4.50 -7.59
N GLY A 58 -29.06 3.19 -7.73
CA GLY A 58 -28.59 2.17 -6.79
C GLY A 58 -27.12 1.81 -6.99
N LEU A 59 -26.60 1.90 -8.23
CA LEU A 59 -25.20 1.64 -8.53
C LEU A 59 -24.25 2.68 -7.93
N LYS A 60 -24.72 3.92 -7.75
CA LYS A 60 -24.04 4.97 -6.96
C LYS A 60 -23.92 4.63 -5.47
N GLN A 61 -24.64 3.62 -5.00
CA GLN A 61 -24.60 3.14 -3.62
C GLN A 61 -24.08 1.69 -3.61
N GLN A 62 -23.23 1.35 -4.58
CA GLN A 62 -22.62 0.03 -4.70
C GLN A 62 -21.14 0.15 -5.01
N ALA A 63 -20.33 -0.68 -4.37
CA ALA A 63 -18.92 -0.80 -4.67
C ALA A 63 -18.48 -2.26 -4.77
N LEU A 64 -17.48 -2.50 -5.61
CA LEU A 64 -16.70 -3.74 -5.60
C LEU A 64 -15.37 -3.46 -4.90
N PHE A 65 -15.08 -4.23 -3.85
CA PHE A 65 -13.81 -4.13 -3.13
C PHE A 65 -12.97 -5.38 -3.40
N PHE A 66 -11.72 -5.20 -3.81
CA PHE A 66 -10.80 -6.29 -4.14
C PHE A 66 -9.76 -6.44 -3.03
N GLY A 67 -9.94 -7.46 -2.20
CA GLY A 67 -9.05 -7.81 -1.11
C GLY A 67 -8.04 -8.89 -1.50
N GLY A 68 -7.56 -9.62 -0.49
CA GLY A 68 -6.63 -10.74 -0.68
C GLY A 68 -5.20 -10.42 -0.23
N ARG A 69 -4.25 -11.24 -0.68
CA ARG A 69 -2.83 -11.19 -0.26
C ARG A 69 -1.85 -11.02 -1.41
N ASP A 70 -2.34 -10.85 -2.63
CA ASP A 70 -1.52 -10.69 -3.83
C ASP A 70 -1.96 -9.40 -4.55
N ILE A 71 -1.01 -8.48 -4.71
CA ILE A 71 -1.27 -7.17 -5.33
C ILE A 71 -1.61 -7.29 -6.81
N GLN A 72 -1.02 -8.25 -7.53
CA GLN A 72 -1.25 -8.45 -8.96
C GLN A 72 -2.63 -9.04 -9.17
N VAL A 73 -3.03 -10.00 -8.33
CA VAL A 73 -4.38 -10.57 -8.40
C VAL A 73 -5.44 -9.51 -8.12
N ALA A 74 -5.30 -8.71 -7.07
CA ALA A 74 -6.28 -7.66 -6.75
C ALA A 74 -6.44 -6.62 -7.89
N LEU A 75 -5.32 -6.16 -8.46
CA LEU A 75 -5.33 -5.21 -9.58
C LEU A 75 -5.94 -5.82 -10.85
N GLU A 76 -5.65 -7.09 -11.15
CA GLU A 76 -6.25 -7.77 -12.30
C GLU A 76 -7.75 -8.02 -12.10
N MET A 77 -8.19 -8.35 -10.88
CA MET A 77 -9.63 -8.41 -10.57
C MET A 77 -10.30 -7.06 -10.83
N GLN A 78 -9.73 -5.96 -10.33
CA GLN A 78 -10.28 -4.62 -10.56
C GLN A 78 -10.32 -4.25 -12.04
N LYS A 79 -9.26 -4.56 -12.78
CA LYS A 79 -9.21 -4.33 -14.24
C LYS A 79 -10.29 -5.10 -14.98
N GLN A 80 -10.50 -6.38 -14.66
CA GLN A 80 -11.54 -7.19 -15.29
C GLN A 80 -12.94 -6.70 -14.93
N ALA A 81 -13.19 -6.36 -13.67
CA ALA A 81 -14.45 -5.77 -13.26
C ALA A 81 -14.74 -4.47 -14.03
N ARG A 82 -13.76 -3.57 -14.15
CA ARG A 82 -13.91 -2.32 -14.91
C ARG A 82 -14.19 -2.59 -16.39
N SER A 83 -13.57 -3.61 -16.99
CA SER A 83 -13.82 -3.98 -18.39
C SER A 83 -15.23 -4.51 -18.64
N ALA A 84 -15.90 -4.99 -17.60
CA ALA A 84 -17.27 -5.51 -17.66
C ALA A 84 -18.35 -4.42 -17.49
N MET A 85 -17.95 -3.19 -17.13
CA MET A 85 -18.85 -2.05 -16.88
C MET A 85 -18.98 -1.16 -18.13
N PHE A 86 -20.16 -0.57 -18.30
CA PHE A 86 -20.43 0.41 -19.35
C PHE A 86 -21.66 1.24 -18.98
N LYS A 87 -21.75 2.50 -19.44
CA LYS A 87 -22.89 3.36 -19.09
C LYS A 87 -24.23 2.77 -19.54
N PRO A 88 -25.29 2.82 -18.70
CA PRO A 88 -25.35 3.36 -17.34
C PRO A 88 -25.04 2.35 -16.21
N PHE A 89 -24.52 1.17 -16.54
CA PHE A 89 -24.21 0.06 -15.64
C PHE A 89 -22.73 0.06 -15.21
N GLU A 90 -22.43 0.94 -14.26
CA GLU A 90 -21.09 1.11 -13.70
C GLU A 90 -21.21 1.45 -12.21
N CYS A 91 -20.27 0.97 -11.38
CA CYS A 91 -20.23 1.21 -9.94
C CYS A 91 -18.79 1.45 -9.47
N HIS A 92 -18.62 1.81 -8.20
CA HIS A 92 -17.29 2.10 -7.66
C HIS A 92 -16.46 0.82 -7.53
N THR A 93 -15.14 0.96 -7.62
CA THR A 93 -14.19 -0.14 -7.37
C THR A 93 -13.05 0.33 -6.48
N PHE A 94 -12.63 -0.49 -5.53
CA PHE A 94 -11.46 -0.19 -4.69
C PHE A 94 -10.64 -1.47 -4.44
N SER A 95 -9.36 -1.46 -4.81
CA SER A 95 -8.41 -2.52 -4.44
C SER A 95 -7.58 -2.11 -3.23
N ASP A 96 -7.50 -2.95 -2.20
CA ASP A 96 -6.57 -2.76 -1.08
C ASP A 96 -6.22 -4.10 -0.42
N PRO A 97 -5.47 -4.99 -1.10
CA PRO A 97 -5.21 -6.35 -0.63
C PRO A 97 -4.47 -6.34 0.72
N SER A 98 -5.16 -6.78 1.77
CA SER A 98 -4.65 -6.78 3.16
C SER A 98 -4.23 -5.38 3.64
N GLY A 99 -4.87 -4.32 3.13
CA GLY A 99 -4.53 -2.95 3.50
C GLY A 99 -3.22 -2.43 2.90
N ALA A 100 -2.61 -3.16 1.96
CA ALA A 100 -1.27 -2.86 1.48
C ALA A 100 -1.17 -1.54 0.71
N PHE A 101 -2.20 -1.18 -0.05
CA PHE A 101 -2.20 0.02 -0.89
C PHE A 101 -2.28 1.26 -0.02
N THR A 102 -3.23 1.28 0.91
CA THR A 102 -3.38 2.41 1.83
C THR A 102 -2.24 2.50 2.84
N THR A 103 -1.64 1.36 3.26
CA THR A 103 -0.47 1.37 4.14
C THR A 103 0.76 1.95 3.43
N ALA A 104 1.07 1.47 2.22
CA ALA A 104 2.20 1.98 1.44
C ALA A 104 2.01 3.45 1.06
N ALA A 105 0.79 3.84 0.70
CA ALA A 105 0.41 5.23 0.44
C ALA A 105 0.67 6.12 1.65
N ALA A 106 0.16 5.76 2.83
CA ALA A 106 0.34 6.52 4.06
C ALA A 106 1.82 6.61 4.48
N MET A 107 2.56 5.50 4.36
CA MET A 107 4.00 5.45 4.67
C MET A 107 4.78 6.43 3.79
N LEU A 108 4.57 6.37 2.48
CA LEU A 108 5.28 7.23 1.53
C LEU A 108 4.82 8.69 1.60
N ALA A 109 3.54 8.97 1.88
CA ALA A 109 3.05 10.33 2.07
C ALA A 109 3.72 11.00 3.28
N LYS A 110 3.88 10.29 4.41
CA LYS A 110 4.61 10.80 5.58
C LYS A 110 6.08 11.05 5.31
N VAL A 111 6.74 10.11 4.60
CA VAL A 111 8.14 10.27 4.19
C VAL A 111 8.30 11.46 3.25
N ASP A 112 7.46 11.56 2.22
CA ASP A 112 7.53 12.67 1.24
C ASP A 112 7.29 14.02 1.91
N PHE A 113 6.26 14.12 2.75
CA PHE A 113 5.96 15.33 3.51
C PHE A 113 7.14 15.77 4.41
N TYR A 114 7.83 14.83 5.06
CA TYR A 114 9.05 15.13 5.79
C TYR A 114 10.17 15.65 4.86
N LEU A 115 10.41 15.01 3.73
CA LEU A 115 11.45 15.40 2.77
C LEU A 115 11.19 16.79 2.17
N GLN A 116 9.93 17.12 1.89
CA GLN A 116 9.53 18.43 1.37
C GLN A 116 9.87 19.58 2.32
N LYS A 117 9.83 19.37 3.65
CA LYS A 117 10.27 20.38 4.65
C LYS A 117 11.73 20.77 4.50
N SER A 118 12.56 19.89 3.93
CA SER A 118 13.98 20.13 3.64
C SER A 118 14.25 20.59 2.19
N GLY A 119 13.20 20.88 1.41
CA GLY A 119 13.31 21.28 0.01
C GLY A 119 13.59 20.13 -0.97
N SER A 120 13.50 18.88 -0.51
CA SER A 120 13.54 17.69 -1.36
C SER A 120 12.14 17.21 -1.72
N GLY A 121 12.03 15.97 -2.22
CA GLY A 121 10.79 15.27 -2.46
C GLY A 121 11.09 13.83 -2.86
N LEU A 122 10.13 12.94 -2.68
CA LEU A 122 10.30 11.49 -2.83
C LEU A 122 10.99 11.11 -4.15
N GLY A 123 10.59 11.76 -5.25
CA GLY A 123 11.13 11.52 -6.59
C GLY A 123 12.63 11.78 -6.78
N LYS A 124 13.28 12.48 -5.85
CA LYS A 124 14.73 12.75 -5.89
C LYS A 124 15.53 11.77 -5.03
N GLU A 125 14.86 10.88 -4.32
CA GLU A 125 15.48 10.02 -3.33
C GLU A 125 15.86 8.65 -3.88
N LYS A 126 16.84 8.01 -3.23
CA LYS A 126 17.18 6.60 -3.41
C LYS A 126 16.58 5.82 -2.24
N ILE A 127 15.59 4.99 -2.52
CA ILE A 127 14.75 4.33 -1.51
C ILE A 127 15.10 2.85 -1.43
N ALA A 128 15.62 2.41 -0.29
CA ALA A 128 15.82 1.00 0.01
C ALA A 128 14.59 0.41 0.70
N ILE A 129 14.08 -0.72 0.21
CA ILE A 129 12.89 -1.37 0.76
C ILE A 129 13.27 -2.75 1.29
N PHE A 130 13.21 -2.91 2.61
CA PHE A 130 13.35 -4.20 3.30
C PHE A 130 11.98 -4.88 3.38
N GLY A 131 11.89 -6.17 3.09
CA GLY A 131 10.60 -6.84 2.87
C GLY A 131 9.96 -6.49 1.52
N ALA A 132 10.78 -6.18 0.52
CA ALA A 132 10.37 -5.64 -0.79
C ALA A 132 9.35 -6.49 -1.56
N SER A 133 9.38 -7.81 -1.42
CA SER A 133 8.46 -8.73 -2.11
C SER A 133 7.12 -8.95 -1.39
N GLY A 134 6.95 -8.38 -0.19
CA GLY A 134 5.67 -8.38 0.52
C GLY A 134 4.69 -7.38 -0.10
N THR A 135 3.39 -7.52 0.17
CA THR A 135 2.34 -6.68 -0.43
C THR A 135 2.57 -5.18 -0.20
N VAL A 136 2.90 -4.77 1.03
CA VAL A 136 3.21 -3.37 1.36
C VAL A 136 4.50 -2.92 0.68
N GLY A 137 5.58 -3.71 0.78
CA GLY A 137 6.88 -3.36 0.19
C GLY A 137 6.83 -3.21 -1.33
N SER A 138 6.14 -4.13 -2.02
CA SER A 138 5.98 -4.08 -3.47
C SER A 138 5.08 -2.93 -3.91
N THR A 139 4.03 -2.62 -3.15
CA THR A 139 3.21 -1.43 -3.43
C THR A 139 4.00 -0.15 -3.21
N ALA A 140 4.79 -0.06 -2.13
CA ALA A 140 5.65 1.08 -1.89
C ALA A 140 6.68 1.27 -3.02
N ALA A 141 7.24 0.18 -3.55
CA ALA A 141 8.11 0.21 -4.72
C ALA A 141 7.40 0.79 -5.96
N LEU A 142 6.19 0.34 -6.25
CA LEU A 142 5.38 0.83 -7.37
C LEU A 142 5.02 2.31 -7.26
N ILE A 143 4.67 2.78 -6.06
CA ILE A 143 4.38 4.20 -5.82
C ILE A 143 5.67 5.02 -5.95
N ALA A 144 6.73 4.63 -5.23
CA ALA A 144 8.00 5.36 -5.22
C ALA A 144 8.63 5.50 -6.61
N ALA A 145 8.63 4.42 -7.41
CA ALA A 145 9.17 4.44 -8.77
C ALA A 145 8.41 5.42 -9.67
N ARG A 146 7.08 5.49 -9.53
CA ARG A 146 6.25 6.43 -10.30
C ARG A 146 6.39 7.88 -9.89
N GLN A 147 6.79 8.14 -8.65
CA GLN A 147 7.19 9.47 -8.22
C GLN A 147 8.59 9.86 -8.73
N GLY A 148 9.32 8.95 -9.39
CA GLY A 148 10.65 9.20 -9.97
C GLY A 148 11.82 8.72 -9.12
N SER A 149 11.55 8.11 -7.96
CA SER A 149 12.59 7.67 -7.02
C SER A 149 13.44 6.54 -7.62
N THR A 150 14.71 6.47 -7.24
CA THR A 150 15.52 5.26 -7.50
C THR A 150 15.20 4.21 -6.43
N VAL A 151 14.50 3.14 -6.81
CA VAL A 151 14.05 2.11 -5.86
C VAL A 151 15.02 0.93 -5.83
N LEU A 152 15.49 0.60 -4.62
CA LEU A 152 16.29 -0.58 -4.31
C LEU A 152 15.43 -1.63 -3.59
N MET A 153 15.15 -2.72 -4.29
CA MET A 153 14.43 -3.90 -3.80
C MET A 153 15.42 -4.79 -3.07
N VAL A 154 15.41 -4.75 -1.73
CA VAL A 154 16.39 -5.46 -0.92
C VAL A 154 16.05 -6.95 -0.83
N ALA A 155 16.94 -7.78 -1.35
CA ALA A 155 16.85 -9.23 -1.31
C ALA A 155 17.46 -9.77 0.00
N HIS A 156 16.65 -10.44 0.83
CA HIS A 156 17.15 -11.11 2.03
C HIS A 156 17.41 -12.61 1.80
N ALA A 157 16.51 -13.30 1.09
CA ALA A 157 16.54 -14.75 0.91
C ALA A 157 17.22 -15.23 -0.39
N GLY A 158 17.70 -14.30 -1.21
CA GLY A 158 18.40 -14.60 -2.48
C GLY A 158 18.17 -13.52 -3.53
N VAL A 159 19.25 -13.10 -4.20
CA VAL A 159 19.21 -12.07 -5.25
C VAL A 159 18.46 -12.59 -6.48
N ASP A 160 18.70 -13.82 -6.91
CA ASP A 160 18.09 -14.39 -8.13
C ASP A 160 16.57 -14.48 -8.05
N SER A 161 16.03 -14.92 -6.91
CA SER A 161 14.57 -15.01 -6.71
C SER A 161 13.92 -13.63 -6.63
N MET A 162 14.59 -12.65 -6.01
CA MET A 162 14.14 -11.27 -6.01
C MET A 162 14.21 -10.66 -7.42
N GLN A 163 15.24 -10.98 -8.22
CA GLN A 163 15.37 -10.49 -9.58
C GLN A 163 14.23 -11.00 -10.46
N ALA A 164 13.91 -12.30 -10.41
CA ALA A 164 12.76 -12.84 -11.13
C ALA A 164 11.43 -12.19 -10.72
N TYR A 165 11.26 -11.91 -9.41
CA TYR A 165 10.09 -11.19 -8.91
C TYR A 165 10.02 -9.74 -9.43
N VAL A 166 11.15 -9.02 -9.37
CA VAL A 166 11.28 -7.64 -9.84
C VAL A 166 11.06 -7.55 -11.35
N ASP A 167 11.62 -8.45 -12.16
CA ASP A 167 11.43 -8.45 -13.61
C ASP A 167 9.95 -8.57 -13.98
N LYS A 168 9.23 -9.48 -13.30
CA LYS A 168 7.78 -9.63 -13.48
C LYS A 168 7.03 -8.35 -13.08
N LEU A 169 7.37 -7.78 -11.93
CA LEU A 169 6.72 -6.58 -11.40
C LEU A 169 6.97 -5.37 -12.31
N SER A 170 8.23 -5.13 -12.68
CA SER A 170 8.65 -4.08 -13.60
C SER A 170 7.98 -4.18 -14.95
N SER A 171 7.93 -5.38 -15.56
CA SER A 171 7.24 -5.59 -16.84
C SER A 171 5.73 -5.38 -16.74
N SER A 172 5.11 -5.74 -15.62
CA SER A 172 3.64 -5.65 -15.47
C SER A 172 3.16 -4.21 -15.25
N TYR A 173 4.02 -3.35 -14.71
CA TYR A 173 3.65 -2.01 -14.25
C TYR A 173 4.43 -0.86 -14.89
N ASP A 174 5.34 -1.18 -15.82
CA ASP A 174 6.20 -0.23 -16.53
C ASP A 174 7.00 0.66 -15.56
N VAL A 175 7.74 0.03 -14.66
CA VAL A 175 8.59 0.71 -13.66
C VAL A 175 10.00 0.13 -13.65
N ASN A 176 10.99 0.96 -13.34
CA ASN A 176 12.37 0.53 -13.17
C ASN A 176 12.70 0.33 -11.69
N LEU A 177 13.04 -0.91 -11.32
CA LEU A 177 13.37 -1.30 -9.95
C LEU A 177 14.70 -2.03 -9.96
N LYS A 178 15.55 -1.81 -8.95
CA LYS A 178 16.87 -2.44 -8.86
C LYS A 178 16.91 -3.42 -7.70
N VAL A 179 17.37 -4.64 -7.94
CA VAL A 179 17.63 -5.58 -6.85
C VAL A 179 19.01 -5.30 -6.24
N VAL A 180 19.07 -5.35 -4.90
CA VAL A 180 20.33 -5.27 -4.13
C VAL A 180 20.35 -6.37 -3.09
N ASP A 181 21.54 -6.90 -2.79
CA ASP A 181 21.72 -7.89 -1.73
C ASP A 181 21.64 -7.21 -0.35
N GLY A 182 20.80 -7.72 0.55
CA GLY A 182 20.72 -7.33 1.95
C GLY A 182 20.73 -8.52 2.90
N SER A 183 21.34 -9.64 2.47
CA SER A 183 21.44 -10.88 3.24
C SER A 183 22.43 -10.78 4.40
N SER A 184 23.49 -9.98 4.28
CA SER A 184 24.52 -9.77 5.31
C SER A 184 24.46 -8.39 5.97
N GLU A 185 25.16 -8.23 7.09
CA GLU A 185 25.28 -6.95 7.77
C GLU A 185 26.02 -5.91 6.92
N GLU A 186 27.12 -6.32 6.28
CA GLU A 186 27.94 -5.47 5.42
C GLU A 186 27.12 -4.98 4.23
N ALA A 187 26.31 -5.86 3.64
CA ALA A 187 25.43 -5.53 2.54
C ALA A 187 24.36 -4.49 2.95
N LYS A 188 23.75 -4.66 4.13
CA LYS A 188 22.82 -3.67 4.70
C LYS A 188 23.49 -2.33 4.93
N ILE A 189 24.71 -2.30 5.47
CA ILE A 189 25.47 -1.07 5.68
C ILE A 189 25.79 -0.38 4.34
N ALA A 190 26.16 -1.14 3.31
CA ALA A 190 26.40 -0.59 1.98
C ALA A 190 25.13 0.05 1.40
N ILE A 191 23.99 -0.65 1.49
CA ILE A 191 22.68 -0.12 1.07
C ILE A 191 22.37 1.19 1.81
N LEU A 192 22.49 1.21 3.14
CA LEU A 192 22.13 2.38 3.95
C LEU A 192 23.09 3.56 3.75
N ASN A 193 24.32 3.35 3.27
CA ASN A 193 25.26 4.41 2.90
C ASN A 193 25.01 5.01 1.52
N GLU A 194 24.18 4.38 0.70
CA GLU A 194 23.76 4.89 -0.59
C GLU A 194 22.34 5.45 -0.57
N ALA A 195 21.44 4.78 0.15
CA ALA A 195 20.04 5.15 0.24
C ALA A 195 19.87 6.41 1.09
N THR A 196 18.92 7.25 0.67
CA THR A 196 18.50 8.42 1.45
C THR A 196 17.23 8.15 2.25
N VAL A 197 16.47 7.12 1.86
CA VAL A 197 15.29 6.62 2.56
C VAL A 197 15.42 5.10 2.73
N ALA A 198 15.08 4.57 3.91
CA ALA A 198 14.89 3.13 4.09
C ALA A 198 13.49 2.81 4.63
N LEU A 199 12.77 1.93 3.93
CA LEU A 199 11.43 1.48 4.30
C LEU A 199 11.51 0.02 4.77
N CYS A 200 10.85 -0.29 5.88
CA CYS A 200 10.79 -1.63 6.43
C CYS A 200 9.35 -2.14 6.40
N ALA A 201 9.12 -3.12 5.54
CA ALA A 201 7.85 -3.84 5.34
C ALA A 201 8.04 -5.35 5.58
N THR A 202 8.81 -5.69 6.62
CA THR A 202 9.14 -7.07 6.99
C THR A 202 7.97 -7.74 7.73
N PRO A 203 8.00 -9.08 7.86
CA PRO A 203 7.02 -9.78 8.67
C PRO A 203 6.98 -9.27 10.11
N ALA A 204 5.82 -9.39 10.74
CA ALA A 204 5.59 -8.99 12.12
C ALA A 204 6.62 -9.59 13.08
N GLY A 205 7.18 -8.77 13.97
CA GLY A 205 8.15 -9.21 14.99
C GLY A 205 9.55 -9.54 14.45
N ILE A 206 9.88 -9.13 13.22
CA ILE A 206 11.20 -9.35 12.63
C ILE A 206 11.96 -8.04 12.51
N ARG A 207 13.01 -7.89 13.32
CA ARG A 207 13.99 -6.80 13.21
C ARG A 207 15.00 -7.07 12.10
N VAL A 208 15.26 -6.06 11.27
CA VAL A 208 16.21 -6.16 10.15
C VAL A 208 17.28 -5.08 10.13
N LEU A 209 17.01 -3.93 10.75
CA LEU A 209 17.94 -2.81 10.85
C LEU A 209 18.18 -2.44 12.31
N GLU A 210 19.45 -2.16 12.64
CA GLU A 210 19.90 -1.76 13.97
C GLU A 210 20.33 -0.28 13.98
N THR A 211 20.21 0.37 15.14
CA THR A 211 20.49 1.81 15.31
C THR A 211 21.91 2.16 14.88
N ARG A 212 22.88 1.27 15.16
CA ARG A 212 24.29 1.43 14.77
C ARG A 212 24.50 1.51 13.26
N GLN A 213 23.64 0.87 12.46
CA GLN A 213 23.72 0.93 11.00
C GLN A 213 23.20 2.28 10.49
N LEU A 214 22.17 2.82 11.14
CA LEU A 214 21.62 4.14 10.84
C LEU A 214 22.59 5.26 11.24
N ALA A 215 23.14 5.19 12.46
CA ALA A 215 24.04 6.20 13.02
C ALA A 215 25.30 6.42 12.17
N ASN A 216 25.78 5.37 11.50
CA ASN A 216 26.98 5.41 10.65
C ASN A 216 26.67 5.70 9.19
N SER A 217 25.40 5.85 8.81
CA SER A 217 25.04 6.17 7.42
C SER A 217 25.46 7.59 7.06
N LYS A 218 26.03 7.74 5.86
CA LYS A 218 26.43 9.04 5.29
C LYS A 218 25.32 9.75 4.52
N SER A 219 24.26 9.04 4.15
CA SER A 219 23.24 9.53 3.20
C SER A 219 21.81 9.45 3.73
N LEU A 220 21.54 8.56 4.69
CA LEU A 220 20.20 8.26 5.15
C LEU A 220 19.60 9.45 5.90
N LYS A 221 18.42 9.88 5.45
CA LYS A 221 17.70 11.04 6.01
C LYS A 221 16.52 10.58 6.87
N VAL A 222 15.80 9.57 6.40
CA VAL A 222 14.54 9.13 7.01
C VAL A 222 14.35 7.64 6.82
N VAL A 223 13.75 7.00 7.84
CA VAL A 223 13.29 5.62 7.80
C VAL A 223 11.84 5.50 8.22
N ALA A 224 11.17 4.48 7.70
CA ALA A 224 9.80 4.16 8.06
C ALA A 224 9.62 2.66 8.27
N ASP A 225 8.89 2.27 9.31
CA ASP A 225 8.64 0.88 9.67
C ASP A 225 7.14 0.65 9.86
N VAL A 226 6.58 -0.32 9.14
CA VAL A 226 5.17 -0.70 9.26
C VAL A 226 4.95 -1.87 10.22
N ASN A 227 6.00 -2.39 10.85
CA ASN A 227 5.87 -3.45 11.84
C ASN A 227 5.40 -2.88 13.20
N ALA A 228 4.14 -3.16 13.55
CA ALA A 228 3.58 -2.81 14.85
C ALA A 228 3.82 -3.86 15.95
N VAL A 229 4.43 -5.00 15.61
CA VAL A 229 4.64 -6.13 16.52
C VAL A 229 6.09 -6.15 16.99
N PRO A 230 6.35 -6.09 18.32
CA PRO A 230 7.71 -6.14 18.85
C PRO A 230 8.44 -7.47 18.53
N PRO A 231 9.77 -7.43 18.28
CA PRO A 231 10.57 -6.21 18.09
C PRO A 231 10.21 -5.49 16.78
N SER A 232 10.34 -4.16 16.77
CA SER A 232 10.24 -3.36 15.55
C SER A 232 11.21 -3.84 14.47
N GLY A 233 10.84 -3.62 13.21
CA GLY A 233 11.68 -3.88 12.04
C GLY A 233 12.96 -3.05 12.03
N ILE A 234 12.89 -1.83 12.56
CA ILE A 234 14.02 -0.92 12.73
C ILE A 234 14.19 -0.61 14.21
N GLU A 235 15.37 -0.92 14.76
CA GLU A 235 15.71 -0.57 16.14
C GLU A 235 15.62 0.95 16.36
N GLY A 236 15.13 1.36 17.54
CA GLY A 236 14.99 2.77 17.91
C GLY A 236 13.77 3.49 17.32
N VAL A 237 13.08 2.90 16.33
CA VAL A 237 11.82 3.44 15.79
C VAL A 237 10.65 2.96 16.65
N ASP A 238 10.20 3.78 17.61
CA ASP A 238 8.96 3.54 18.34
C ASP A 238 7.75 3.56 17.39
N THR A 239 6.71 2.77 17.68
CA THR A 239 5.52 2.67 16.85
C THR A 239 4.77 3.99 16.64
N PHE A 240 4.88 4.94 17.57
CA PHE A 240 4.30 6.29 17.47
C PHE A 240 5.26 7.33 16.88
N SER A 241 6.50 6.95 16.53
CA SER A 241 7.47 7.87 15.91
C SER A 241 6.86 8.52 14.67
N ASN A 242 6.89 9.85 14.59
CA ASN A 242 6.25 10.60 13.51
C ASN A 242 7.18 11.71 12.98
N GLY A 243 8.35 11.32 12.48
CA GLY A 243 9.33 12.22 11.87
C GLY A 243 10.35 12.83 12.85
N GLY A 244 10.37 12.36 14.11
CA GLY A 244 11.40 12.71 15.08
C GLY A 244 12.72 11.98 14.80
N VAL A 245 13.84 12.58 15.22
CA VAL A 245 15.17 11.96 15.09
C VAL A 245 15.28 10.75 16.01
N ILE A 246 15.73 9.63 15.48
CA ILE A 246 15.98 8.40 16.25
C ILE A 246 17.20 8.63 17.14
N GLU A 247 17.06 8.30 18.43
CA GLU A 247 18.12 8.48 19.43
C GLU A 247 19.45 7.86 18.98
N GLY A 248 20.55 8.61 19.13
CA GLY A 248 21.88 8.17 18.70
C GLY A 248 22.15 8.26 17.19
N THR A 249 21.25 8.88 16.42
CA THR A 249 21.39 9.05 14.96
C THR A 249 21.10 10.49 14.51
N GLN A 250 21.18 10.75 13.21
CA GLN A 250 20.67 11.97 12.56
C GLN A 250 19.46 11.69 11.65
N VAL A 251 18.84 10.52 11.81
CA VAL A 251 17.85 9.96 10.89
C VAL A 251 16.46 10.10 11.51
N ALA A 252 15.49 10.63 10.75
CA ALA A 252 14.11 10.69 11.19
C ALA A 252 13.42 9.32 11.11
N GLY A 253 12.55 9.01 12.07
CA GLY A 253 11.82 7.74 12.13
C GLY A 253 10.30 7.90 12.03
N PHE A 254 9.66 7.04 11.23
CA PHE A 254 8.21 6.87 11.21
C PHE A 254 7.84 5.44 11.63
N GLY A 255 7.03 5.33 12.68
CA GLY A 255 6.57 4.06 13.23
C GLY A 255 5.21 3.62 12.70
N ALA A 256 4.90 2.35 12.94
CA ALA A 256 3.76 1.67 12.36
C ALA A 256 2.39 2.27 12.75
N LEU A 257 2.23 2.81 13.96
CA LEU A 257 0.97 3.41 14.41
C LEU A 257 0.79 4.84 13.89
N ALA A 258 1.87 5.61 13.77
CA ALA A 258 1.82 6.90 13.08
C ALA A 258 1.40 6.73 11.62
N ILE A 259 2.00 5.77 10.91
CA ILE A 259 1.61 5.40 9.54
C ILE A 259 0.18 4.86 9.51
N GLY A 260 -0.14 3.97 10.44
CA GLY A 260 -1.45 3.32 10.58
C GLY A 260 -2.60 4.30 10.78
N GLN A 261 -2.38 5.41 11.47
CA GLN A 261 -3.36 6.47 11.63
C GLN A 261 -3.74 7.10 10.29
N LEU A 262 -2.75 7.53 9.50
CA LEU A 262 -3.01 8.10 8.16
C LEU A 262 -3.59 7.05 7.21
N LYS A 263 -3.15 5.79 7.31
CA LYS A 263 -3.72 4.65 6.57
C LYS A 263 -5.22 4.49 6.85
N TYR A 264 -5.60 4.47 8.13
CA TYR A 264 -7.00 4.36 8.54
C TYR A 264 -7.84 5.49 7.96
N VAL A 265 -7.38 6.75 8.13
CA VAL A 265 -8.06 7.92 7.58
C VAL A 265 -8.19 7.82 6.05
N THR A 266 -7.10 7.47 5.36
CA THR A 266 -7.08 7.34 3.90
C THR A 266 -8.10 6.33 3.41
N GLN A 267 -8.09 5.10 3.94
CA GLN A 267 -9.01 4.06 3.49
C GLN A 267 -10.47 4.40 3.84
N ASN A 268 -10.74 4.87 5.07
CA ASN A 268 -12.09 5.22 5.51
C ASN A 268 -12.68 6.36 4.67
N LYS A 269 -11.92 7.43 4.43
CA LYS A 269 -12.40 8.57 3.65
C LYS A 269 -12.57 8.27 2.17
N LEU A 270 -11.71 7.44 1.58
CA LEU A 270 -11.92 6.94 0.22
C LEU A 270 -13.20 6.11 0.10
N LEU A 271 -13.51 5.28 1.10
CA LEU A 271 -14.78 4.54 1.16
C LEU A 271 -15.99 5.47 1.30
N GLU A 272 -15.92 6.49 2.17
CA GLU A 272 -16.97 7.51 2.32
C GLU A 272 -17.18 8.30 1.02
N GLN A 273 -16.09 8.70 0.35
CA GLN A 273 -16.17 9.45 -0.91
C GLN A 273 -16.86 8.65 -2.01
N MET A 274 -16.66 7.33 -2.08
CA MET A 274 -17.41 6.48 -3.01
C MET A 274 -18.92 6.55 -2.77
N LEU A 275 -19.38 6.61 -1.51
CA LEU A 275 -20.81 6.73 -1.20
C LEU A 275 -21.40 8.11 -1.52
N GLN A 276 -20.56 9.14 -1.57
CA GLN A 276 -20.95 10.53 -1.83
C GLN A 276 -20.80 10.93 -3.30
N SER A 277 -20.06 10.14 -4.09
CA SER A 277 -19.73 10.49 -5.46
C SER A 277 -20.89 10.17 -6.43
N GLU A 278 -21.15 11.12 -7.33
CA GLU A 278 -22.13 10.95 -8.40
C GLU A 278 -21.58 10.16 -9.61
N SER A 279 -20.25 10.00 -9.68
CA SER A 279 -19.54 9.27 -10.73
C SER A 279 -18.77 8.08 -10.15
N PRO A 280 -18.66 6.96 -10.88
CA PRO A 280 -17.85 5.83 -10.43
C PRO A 280 -16.41 6.26 -10.13
N MET A 281 -15.92 5.79 -8.98
CA MET A 281 -14.53 5.98 -8.57
C MET A 281 -13.84 4.63 -8.69
N HIS A 282 -12.64 4.63 -9.27
CA HIS A 282 -11.81 3.45 -9.39
C HIS A 282 -10.50 3.70 -8.66
N ILE A 283 -10.42 3.14 -7.45
CA ILE A 283 -9.37 3.44 -6.48
C ILE A 283 -8.39 2.28 -6.48
N ASP A 284 -7.14 2.56 -6.77
CA ASP A 284 -6.00 1.67 -6.53
C ASP A 284 -4.94 2.39 -5.68
N TYR A 285 -3.70 1.89 -5.66
CA TYR A 285 -2.62 2.49 -4.88
C TYR A 285 -2.26 3.92 -5.31
N HIS A 286 -2.56 4.33 -6.55
CA HIS A 286 -2.31 5.68 -7.03
C HIS A 286 -3.25 6.69 -6.37
N GLN A 287 -4.57 6.46 -6.44
CA GLN A 287 -5.55 7.33 -5.80
C GLN A 287 -5.40 7.29 -4.27
N ALA A 288 -5.01 6.14 -3.71
CA ALA A 288 -4.69 6.04 -2.29
C ALA A 288 -3.51 6.94 -1.89
N TYR A 289 -2.45 6.97 -2.70
CA TYR A 289 -1.28 7.83 -2.45
C TYR A 289 -1.61 9.31 -2.63
N GLU A 290 -2.32 9.69 -3.69
CA GLU A 290 -2.76 11.08 -3.90
C GLU A 290 -3.61 11.57 -2.73
N TYR A 291 -4.55 10.75 -2.26
CA TYR A 291 -5.37 11.08 -1.10
C TYR A 291 -4.51 11.21 0.17
N ALA A 292 -3.62 10.27 0.43
CA ALA A 292 -2.75 10.30 1.61
C ALA A 292 -1.86 11.56 1.62
N CYS A 293 -1.27 11.95 0.49
CA CYS A 293 -0.47 13.17 0.37
C CYS A 293 -1.28 14.45 0.59
N ALA A 294 -2.55 14.48 0.21
CA ALA A 294 -3.40 15.65 0.43
C ALA A 294 -3.84 15.82 1.91
N HIS A 295 -3.70 14.78 2.73
CA HIS A 295 -4.21 14.74 4.11
C HIS A 295 -3.13 14.35 5.13
N VAL A 296 -1.86 14.40 4.73
CA VAL A 296 -0.73 14.19 5.65
C VAL A 296 -0.43 15.49 6.41
N GLU A 297 -0.18 15.34 7.70
CA GLU A 297 0.21 16.41 8.64
C GLU A 297 1.56 16.12 9.30
#